data_AF-A0A165U9G3-F1
#
_entry.id   AF-A0A165U9G3-F1
#
_cell.length_a   1.000
_cell.length_b   1.000
_cell.length_c   1.000
_cell.angle_alpha   90.00
_cell.angle_beta   90.00
_cell.angle_gamma   90.00
#
_symmetry.space_group_name_H-M   'P 1'
#
loop_
_entity.id
_entity.type
_entity.pdbx_description
1 polymer ?
#
loop_
_entity_poly.entity_id
_entity_poly.type
_entity_poly.pdbx_seq_one_letter_code
_entity_poly.pdbx_strand_id
1 'polypeptide(L)'
;MLSYKAVKKAVAELTGIFPIKKDCCIKNCIAYTGEFEDYETCPLCDEARYQPQPPNCKKKKIPRQTFTTVPLGPQLQALWR
;
A
#
# COMPACT_ATOMS: atom_id res chain seq x y z
N MET A 1 -11.91 25.47 2.33
CA MET A 1 -11.52 24.31 1.50
C MET A 1 -11.14 23.16 2.41
N LEU A 2 -11.58 21.94 2.10
CA LEU A 2 -11.11 20.73 2.81
C LEU A 2 -9.70 20.37 2.36
N SER A 3 -8.90 19.77 3.26
CA SER A 3 -7.59 19.23 2.88
C SER A 3 -7.75 17.97 2.03
N TYR A 4 -6.76 17.65 1.19
CA TYR A 4 -6.76 16.44 0.37
C TYR A 4 -7.01 15.15 1.20
N LYS A 5 -6.42 15.07 2.40
CA LYS A 5 -6.64 13.96 3.34
C LYS A 5 -8.08 13.91 3.83
N ALA A 6 -8.68 15.06 4.15
CA ALA A 6 -10.07 15.15 4.57
C ALA A 6 -11.03 14.73 3.45
N VAL A 7 -10.77 15.15 2.21
CA VAL A 7 -11.55 14.72 1.04
C VAL A 7 -11.45 13.20 0.84
N LYS A 8 -10.25 12.62 0.85
CA LYS A 8 -10.09 11.16 0.74
C LYS A 8 -10.83 10.38 1.82
N LYS A 9 -10.79 10.88 3.06
CA LYS A 9 -11.50 10.24 4.18
C LYS A 9 -13.01 10.30 3.97
N ALA A 10 -13.55 11.47 3.63
CA ALA A 10 -14.98 11.64 3.37
C ALA A 10 -15.47 10.75 2.23
N VAL A 11 -14.72 10.65 1.12
CA VAL A 11 -15.07 9.77 0.00
C VAL A 11 -15.12 8.31 0.43
N ALA A 12 -14.14 7.84 1.20
CA ALA A 12 -14.11 6.46 1.68
C ALA A 12 -15.29 6.16 2.64
N GLU A 13 -15.62 7.09 3.55
CA GLU A 13 -16.74 6.96 4.48
C GLU A 13 -18.10 6.96 3.76
N LEU A 14 -18.29 7.84 2.77
CA LEU A 14 -19.54 7.94 2.02
C LEU A 14 -19.77 6.75 1.09
N THR A 15 -18.72 6.29 0.40
CA THR A 15 -18.85 5.22 -0.59
C THR A 15 -18.69 3.82 0.01
N GLY A 16 -18.10 3.70 1.20
CA GLY A 16 -17.65 2.43 1.75
C GLY A 16 -16.44 1.83 1.02
N ILE A 17 -15.83 2.56 0.07
CA ILE A 17 -14.68 2.09 -0.71
C ILE A 17 -13.40 2.58 -0.04
N PHE A 18 -12.67 1.66 0.59
CA PHE A 18 -11.41 1.97 1.26
C PHE A 18 -10.21 1.52 0.40
N PRO A 19 -9.23 2.42 0.15
CA PRO A 19 -8.00 2.04 -0.56
C PRO A 19 -7.13 1.12 0.32
N ILE A 20 -6.69 0.00 -0.25
CA ILE A 20 -5.79 -0.95 0.39
C ILE A 20 -4.37 -0.62 -0.03
N LYS A 21 -3.49 -0.35 0.94
CA LYS A 21 -2.06 -0.11 0.66
C LYS A 21 -1.25 -1.35 0.96
N LYS A 22 -0.41 -1.75 0.02
CA LYS A 22 0.55 -2.85 0.17
C LYS A 22 1.91 -2.42 -0.33
N ASP A 23 2.96 -3.00 0.24
CA ASP A 23 4.33 -2.69 -0.16
C ASP A 23 4.62 -3.27 -1.54
N CYS A 24 5.47 -2.62 -2.31
CA CYS A 24 5.94 -3.16 -3.58
C CYS A 24 7.43 -2.89 -3.79
N CYS A 25 8.03 -3.65 -4.70
CA CYS A 25 9.40 -3.40 -5.13
C CYS A 25 9.52 -2.01 -5.77
N ILE A 26 10.63 -1.31 -5.52
CA ILE A 26 10.92 0.02 -6.08
C ILE A 26 10.97 0.02 -7.63
N LYS A 27 11.24 -1.13 -8.24
CA LYS A 27 11.22 -1.35 -9.70
C LYS A 27 9.89 -1.93 -10.20
N ASN A 28 8.86 -1.98 -9.35
CA ASN A 28 7.54 -2.57 -9.64
C ASN A 28 7.55 -4.04 -10.07
N CYS A 29 8.61 -4.80 -9.76
CA CYS A 29 8.72 -6.20 -10.18
C CYS A 29 7.66 -7.09 -9.49
N ILE A 30 7.44 -6.88 -8.19
CA ILE A 30 6.49 -7.63 -7.36
C ILE A 30 5.79 -6.72 -6.35
N ALA A 31 4.62 -7.17 -5.89
CA ALA A 31 3.98 -6.69 -4.68
C ALA A 31 4.28 -7.67 -3.53
N TYR A 32 4.58 -7.16 -2.34
CA TYR A 32 4.88 -7.99 -1.17
C TYR A 32 3.56 -8.38 -0.48
N THR A 33 2.91 -9.38 -1.06
CA THR A 33 1.61 -9.92 -0.62
C THR A 33 1.59 -11.43 -0.75
N GLY A 34 0.84 -12.13 0.10
CA GLY A 34 0.71 -13.59 0.01
C GLY A 34 2.06 -14.28 0.19
N GLU A 35 2.48 -15.08 -0.79
CA GLU A 35 3.76 -15.81 -0.75
C GLU A 35 4.99 -14.89 -0.62
N PHE A 36 4.90 -13.64 -1.08
CA PHE A 36 5.99 -12.66 -0.98
C PHE A 36 5.87 -11.77 0.27
N GLU A 37 4.92 -12.01 1.18
CA GLU A 37 4.64 -11.11 2.29
C GLU A 37 5.81 -10.98 3.28
N ASP A 38 6.58 -12.05 3.47
CA ASP A 38 7.74 -12.09 4.37
C ASP A 38 9.06 -11.71 3.69
N TYR A 39 9.04 -11.41 2.39
CA TYR A 39 10.26 -11.08 1.66
C TYR A 39 10.71 -9.66 1.99
N GLU A 40 11.98 -9.50 2.35
CA GLU A 40 12.62 -8.20 2.58
C GLU A 40 13.42 -7.70 1.37
N THR A 41 13.67 -8.58 0.41
CA THR A 41 14.42 -8.31 -0.83
C THR A 41 13.63 -8.86 -2.00
N CYS A 42 13.60 -8.12 -3.11
CA CYS A 42 12.92 -8.54 -4.32
C CYS A 42 13.65 -9.75 -4.95
N PRO A 43 12.97 -10.88 -5.19
CA PRO A 43 13.60 -12.07 -5.78
C PRO A 43 13.93 -11.92 -7.27
N LEU A 44 13.49 -10.85 -7.92
CA LEU A 44 13.70 -10.60 -9.35
C LEU A 44 14.79 -9.57 -9.64
N CYS A 45 15.09 -8.67 -8.69
CA CYS A 45 16.01 -7.56 -8.94
C CYS A 45 16.89 -7.17 -7.74
N ASP A 46 16.85 -7.97 -6.66
CA ASP A 46 17.64 -7.85 -5.44
C ASP A 46 17.54 -6.50 -4.70
N GLU A 47 16.54 -5.69 -5.04
CA GLU A 47 16.29 -4.42 -4.37
C GLU A 47 15.66 -4.66 -3.00
N ALA A 48 16.17 -3.97 -1.98
CA ALA A 48 15.59 -3.98 -0.64
C ALA A 48 14.17 -3.41 -0.67
N ARG A 49 13.26 -4.03 0.08
CA ARG A 49 11.87 -3.58 0.30
C ARG A 49 11.80 -2.31 1.13
N TYR A 50 12.65 -2.20 2.15
CA TYR A 50 12.59 -1.13 3.15
C TYR A 50 13.70 -0.10 2.95
N GLN A 51 13.45 1.13 3.43
CA GLN A 51 14.48 2.17 3.46
C GLN A 51 15.58 1.79 4.47
N PRO A 52 16.84 2.13 4.20
CA PRO A 52 17.92 1.89 5.15
C PRO A 52 17.63 2.64 6.45
N GLN A 53 17.72 1.93 7.57
CA GLN A 53 17.53 2.52 8.90
C GLN A 53 18.85 2.52 9.66
N PRO A 54 19.11 3.56 10.48
CA PRO A 54 20.29 3.55 11.33
C PRO A 54 20.25 2.37 12.30
N PRO A 55 21.42 1.79 12.66
CA PRO A 55 21.51 0.54 13.41
C PRO A 55 20.80 0.54 14.78
N ASN A 56 20.55 1.72 15.36
CA ASN A 56 19.85 1.88 16.64
C ASN A 56 18.40 2.39 16.50
N CYS A 57 17.84 2.38 15.29
CA CYS A 57 16.48 2.86 15.06
C CYS A 57 15.45 1.77 15.42
N LYS A 58 14.81 1.88 16.58
CA LYS A 58 13.66 1.02 16.95
C LYS A 58 12.36 1.38 16.20
N LYS A 59 12.42 2.21 15.16
CA LYS A 59 11.23 2.63 14.42
C LYS A 59 10.74 1.48 13.54
N LYS A 60 9.44 1.50 13.21
CA LYS A 60 8.87 0.53 12.27
C LYS A 60 9.61 0.61 10.93
N LYS A 61 9.82 -0.54 10.28
CA LYS A 61 10.38 -0.61 8.92
C LYS A 61 9.50 0.22 7.98
N ILE A 62 10.14 1.08 7.17
CA ILE A 62 9.44 1.98 6.23
C ILE A 62 9.64 1.42 4.82
N PRO A 63 8.58 1.00 4.12
CA PRO A 63 8.72 0.49 2.75
C PRO A 63 9.20 1.61 1.82
N ARG A 64 10.05 1.24 0.85
CA ARG A 64 10.52 2.20 -0.17
C ARG A 64 9.41 2.62 -1.12
N GLN A 65 8.48 1.71 -1.41
CA GLN A 65 7.33 1.99 -2.26
C GLN A 65 6.10 1.21 -1.79
N THR A 66 4.92 1.80 -2.02
CA THR A 66 3.64 1.15 -1.78
C THR A 66 2.75 1.29 -3.00
N PHE A 67 1.96 0.27 -3.29
CA PHE A 67 0.89 0.30 -4.27
C PHE A 67 -0.46 0.47 -3.55
N THR A 68 -1.38 1.18 -4.19
CA THR A 68 -2.74 1.39 -3.68
C THR A 68 -3.74 0.65 -4.56
N THR A 69 -4.41 -0.34 -3.99
CA THR A 69 -5.48 -1.09 -4.64
C THR A 69 -6.83 -0.54 -4.19
N VAL A 70 -7.66 -0.10 -5.14
CA VAL A 70 -9.06 0.23 -4.88
C VAL A 70 -9.88 -1.04 -5.17
N PRO A 71 -10.49 -1.68 -4.15
CA PRO A 71 -11.12 -2.98 -4.34
C PRO A 71 -12.33 -2.85 -5.27
N LEU A 72 -12.45 -3.74 -6.25
CA LEU A 72 -13.53 -3.71 -7.24
C LEU A 72 -14.88 -4.13 -6.63
N GLY A 73 -14.88 -5.07 -5.67
CA GLY A 73 -16.10 -5.57 -5.04
C GLY A 73 -16.99 -4.46 -4.44
N PRO A 74 -16.48 -3.63 -3.51
CA PRO A 74 -17.23 -2.50 -2.96
C PRO A 74 -17.69 -1.48 -4.00
N GLN A 75 -16.93 -1.30 -5.09
CA GLN A 75 -17.34 -0.43 -6.20
C GLN A 75 -18.58 -0.98 -6.91
N LEU A 76 -18.57 -2.27 -7.27
CA LEU A 76 -19.70 -2.94 -7.90
C LEU A 76 -20.93 -2.96 -6.99
N GLN A 77 -20.74 -3.23 -5.70
CA GLN A 77 -21.80 -3.17 -4.70
C GLN A 77 -22.43 -1.78 -4.59
N ALA A 78 -21.63 -0.71 -4.64
CA ALA A 78 -22.13 0.66 -4.61
C ALA A 78 -22.91 1.04 -5.88
N LEU A 79 -22.50 0.51 -7.04
CA LEU A 79 -23.17 0.77 -8.33
C LEU A 79 -24.55 0.08 -8.46
N TRP A 80 -24.74 -1.07 -7.81
CA TRP A 80 -25.98 -1.84 -7.87
C TRP A 80 -26.84 -1.75 -6.60
N ARG A 81 -26.64 -0.69 -5.80
CA ARG A 81 -27.51 -0.33 -4.68
C ARG A 81 -28.72 0.47 -5.13
#